data_AF-A0A6G0J2R9-F1
#
_entry.id   AF-A0A6G0J2R9-F1
#
_cell.length_a   1.000
_cell.length_b   1.000
_cell.length_c   1.000
_cell.angle_alpha   90.00
_cell.angle_beta   90.00
_cell.angle_gamma   90.00
#
_symmetry.space_group_name_H-M   'P 1'
#
loop_
_entity.id
_entity.type
_entity.pdbx_description
1 polymer ?
#
loop_
_entity_poly.entity_id
_entity_poly.type
_entity_poly.pdbx_seq_one_letter_code
_entity_poly.pdbx_strand_id
1 'polypeptide(L)'
;MGKRGGVRQRLKRLKLQCIPLPSILLCNAQSIRNKVDELQANVIHLEKFRDACIMAFTETWLTSNDPETDLSLSGFGVPIRLDRDADVTGKSHGGGVCLYVNERWCRNITVRETVCTADIELLSVSVRPFYLPREFPQIFLTVVYIHPKANVDNAVSAIHKVTHKLQSLCPDAPCFILGDFNHCDLKSMNNFYQYISCPTRLNKTIDLCYGSIKGAYKAVALPPLGSSDHNTILLTPTYKTLLKRGKTTIRQVEMWTDGAIDELKGAFEYKAALAAHEATDISKQPLSTPWQEATPVRSRGYLRPRSRALKSRVAAVEATRVPDGIPDSFTERLVRVEEAVRDIRECLQRLASPPPPTPSSPGARRRLTFGDTPGDPTLPAPDPVAPCAVTPDVAVRALPAEREEEFFRLCQTRPDTYAASVFMALTPFQVYKCWGKNVNWSGTNGKWPLPDNLKERVHQHVSQRFPNLSGDQWQKVRNRINERLRSPRKADPETQRAGFSR
;
A
#
# COMPACT_ATOMS: atom_id res chain seq x y z
N MET A 1 31.57 14.42 3.96
CA MET A 1 31.76 12.99 3.60
C MET A 1 30.40 12.29 3.55
N GLY A 2 30.13 11.54 2.46
CA GLY A 2 28.77 11.17 2.03
C GLY A 2 28.14 9.95 2.70
N LYS A 3 26.83 10.05 3.02
CA LYS A 3 25.97 8.96 3.51
C LYS A 3 25.78 7.86 2.45
N ARG A 4 26.69 6.87 2.40
CA ARG A 4 26.64 5.73 1.45
C ARG A 4 25.41 4.80 1.58
N GLY A 5 24.53 5.01 2.57
CA GLY A 5 23.38 4.11 2.87
C GLY A 5 21.96 4.63 2.55
N GLY A 6 21.78 5.87 2.05
CA GLY A 6 20.46 6.52 2.03
C GLY A 6 19.34 5.79 1.27
N VAL A 7 19.65 5.21 0.10
CA VAL A 7 18.65 4.51 -0.73
C VAL A 7 18.23 3.19 -0.11
N ARG A 8 19.20 2.38 0.36
CA ARG A 8 18.92 1.11 1.03
C ARG A 8 18.14 1.32 2.32
N GLN A 9 18.55 2.29 3.15
CA GLN A 9 17.83 2.62 4.39
C GLN A 9 16.40 3.12 4.12
N ARG A 10 16.20 3.87 3.03
CA ARG A 10 14.86 4.29 2.58
C ARG A 10 14.00 3.08 2.21
N LEU A 11 14.54 2.14 1.44
CA LEU A 11 13.82 0.94 1.04
C LEU A 11 13.50 0.05 2.25
N LYS A 12 14.44 -0.14 3.19
CA LYS A 12 14.19 -0.86 4.45
C LYS A 12 13.08 -0.24 5.30
N ARG A 13 12.89 1.08 5.21
CA ARG A 13 11.79 1.78 5.89
C ARG A 13 10.45 1.64 5.16
N LEU A 14 10.46 1.33 3.87
CA LEU A 14 9.26 1.10 3.09
C LEU A 14 8.85 -0.36 3.25
N LYS A 15 7.55 -0.60 3.40
CA LYS A 15 7.03 -1.96 3.23
C LYS A 15 7.26 -2.38 1.77
N LEU A 16 7.60 -3.65 1.53
CA LEU A 16 7.81 -4.18 0.18
C LEU A 16 6.64 -3.85 -0.77
N GLN A 17 5.42 -3.94 -0.26
CA GLN A 17 4.16 -3.59 -0.93
C GLN A 17 4.08 -2.13 -1.43
N CYS A 18 4.92 -1.24 -0.93
CA CYS A 18 4.88 0.20 -1.21
C CYS A 18 6.08 0.68 -2.04
N ILE A 19 6.89 -0.24 -2.57
CA ILE A 19 8.04 0.11 -3.40
C ILE A 19 7.55 0.40 -4.83
N PRO A 20 7.83 1.60 -5.40
CA PRO A 20 7.25 2.04 -6.66
C PRO A 20 7.83 1.34 -7.90
N LEU A 21 9.11 0.96 -7.86
CA LEU A 21 9.79 0.16 -8.87
C LEU A 21 10.41 -1.06 -8.17
N PRO A 22 10.44 -2.24 -8.81
CA PRO A 22 10.88 -3.45 -8.14
C PRO A 22 12.36 -3.45 -7.75
N SER A 23 12.73 -4.05 -6.63
CA SER A 23 14.10 -4.57 -6.48
C SER A 23 14.23 -5.84 -7.33
N ILE A 24 15.33 -5.94 -8.09
CA ILE A 24 15.55 -7.06 -9.02
C ILE A 24 16.86 -7.75 -8.66
N LEU A 25 16.80 -9.06 -8.46
CA LEU A 25 17.98 -9.93 -8.49
C LEU A 25 18.10 -10.50 -9.89
N LEU A 26 19.26 -10.34 -10.52
CA LEU A 26 19.59 -10.91 -11.82
C LEU A 26 20.76 -11.87 -11.65
N CYS A 27 20.65 -13.09 -12.18
CA CYS A 27 21.75 -14.06 -12.15
C CYS A 27 21.70 -14.97 -13.37
N ASN A 28 22.84 -15.17 -14.02
CA ASN A 28 23.02 -16.34 -14.87
C ASN A 28 23.27 -17.54 -13.94
N ALA A 29 22.32 -18.48 -13.91
CA ALA A 29 22.30 -19.56 -12.93
C ALA A 29 23.20 -20.74 -13.34
N GLN A 30 23.48 -20.94 -14.63
CA GLN A 30 24.17 -22.13 -15.16
C GLN A 30 23.58 -23.42 -14.57
N SER A 31 22.32 -23.70 -14.89
CA SER A 31 21.43 -24.65 -14.22
C SER A 31 20.86 -24.15 -12.91
N ILE A 32 19.52 -24.15 -12.80
CA ILE A 32 18.84 -23.86 -11.53
C ILE A 32 18.54 -25.13 -10.72
N ARG A 33 18.47 -26.32 -11.36
CA ARG A 33 18.04 -27.57 -10.73
C ARG A 33 18.79 -27.90 -9.45
N ASN A 34 20.12 -27.78 -9.48
CA ASN A 34 20.98 -28.08 -8.34
C ASN A 34 21.14 -26.91 -7.35
N LYS A 35 20.42 -25.80 -7.56
CA LYS A 35 20.54 -24.56 -6.77
C LYS A 35 19.23 -24.16 -6.09
N VAL A 36 18.15 -24.94 -6.26
CA VAL A 36 16.84 -24.63 -5.66
C VAL A 36 16.92 -24.60 -4.13
N ASP A 37 17.59 -25.57 -3.51
CA ASP A 37 17.76 -25.62 -2.04
C ASP A 37 18.55 -24.42 -1.51
N GLU A 38 19.61 -24.02 -2.22
CA GLU A 38 20.39 -22.82 -1.90
C GLU A 38 19.55 -21.56 -2.07
N LEU A 39 18.77 -21.45 -3.15
CA LEU A 39 17.86 -20.34 -3.38
C LEU A 39 16.81 -20.25 -2.28
N GLN A 40 16.25 -21.38 -1.86
CA GLN A 40 15.27 -21.45 -0.79
C GLN A 40 15.89 -21.01 0.54
N ALA A 41 17.10 -21.50 0.87
CA ALA A 41 17.84 -21.07 2.05
C ALA A 41 18.14 -19.56 2.01
N ASN A 42 18.55 -19.04 0.85
CA ASN A 42 18.80 -17.61 0.63
C ASN A 42 17.53 -16.78 0.83
N VAL A 43 16.38 -17.24 0.33
CA VAL A 43 15.08 -16.57 0.54
C VAL A 43 14.68 -16.56 2.02
N ILE A 44 15.00 -17.60 2.79
CA ILE A 44 14.68 -17.67 4.22
C ILE A 44 15.61 -16.76 5.04
N HIS A 45 16.91 -16.85 4.81
CA HIS A 45 17.94 -16.29 5.69
C HIS A 45 18.50 -14.94 5.23
N LEU A 46 18.49 -14.65 3.93
CA LEU A 46 19.06 -13.42 3.38
C LEU A 46 17.97 -12.42 3.00
N GLU A 47 17.92 -11.29 3.73
CA GLU A 47 16.98 -10.19 3.48
C GLU A 47 16.99 -9.73 2.01
N LYS A 48 18.15 -9.72 1.36
CA LYS A 48 18.30 -9.30 -0.05
C LYS A 48 17.51 -10.19 -1.02
N PHE A 49 17.44 -11.49 -0.73
CA PHE A 49 16.69 -12.46 -1.54
C PHE A 49 15.22 -12.46 -1.12
N ARG A 50 14.96 -12.55 0.19
CA ARG A 50 13.60 -12.55 0.74
C ARG A 50 12.75 -11.36 0.31
N ASP A 51 13.35 -10.18 0.27
CA ASP A 51 12.70 -8.90 -0.01
C ASP A 51 13.04 -8.36 -1.42
N ALA A 52 13.58 -9.21 -2.30
CA ALA A 52 13.60 -8.93 -3.73
C ALA A 52 12.16 -8.98 -4.27
N CYS A 53 11.77 -7.97 -5.05
CA CYS A 53 10.48 -7.95 -5.72
C CYS A 53 10.44 -8.97 -6.87
N ILE A 54 11.56 -9.09 -7.59
CA ILE A 54 11.75 -10.01 -8.71
C ILE A 54 13.10 -10.71 -8.59
N MET A 55 13.14 -11.99 -8.96
CA MET A 55 14.36 -12.70 -9.31
C MET A 55 14.30 -13.11 -10.78
N ALA A 56 15.30 -12.75 -11.56
CA ALA A 56 15.44 -13.07 -12.97
C ALA A 56 16.66 -13.97 -13.15
N PHE A 57 16.45 -15.12 -13.78
CA PHE A 57 17.46 -16.12 -14.04
C PHE A 57 17.62 -16.33 -15.55
N THR A 58 18.87 -16.38 -16.01
CA THR A 58 19.25 -16.84 -17.34
C THR A 58 20.00 -18.16 -17.22
N GLU A 59 20.07 -18.94 -18.30
CA GLU A 59 20.67 -20.28 -18.30
C GLU A 59 20.09 -21.19 -17.21
N THR A 60 18.77 -21.26 -17.16
CA THR A 60 18.05 -22.10 -16.18
C THR A 60 18.24 -23.59 -16.47
N TRP A 61 18.44 -23.94 -17.74
CA TRP A 61 18.58 -25.31 -18.27
C TRP A 61 17.37 -26.21 -17.96
N LEU A 62 16.22 -25.59 -17.73
CA LEU A 62 14.95 -26.27 -17.48
C LEU A 62 14.33 -26.75 -18.78
N THR A 63 13.47 -27.74 -18.65
CA THR A 63 12.72 -28.39 -19.73
C THR A 63 11.27 -28.59 -19.31
N SER A 64 10.41 -28.97 -20.25
CA SER A 64 9.01 -29.36 -19.95
C SER A 64 8.89 -30.50 -18.94
N ASN A 65 9.93 -31.31 -18.75
CA ASN A 65 9.95 -32.40 -17.77
C ASN A 65 10.15 -31.91 -16.33
N ASP A 66 10.59 -30.67 -16.13
CA ASP A 66 10.81 -30.10 -14.81
C ASP A 66 9.50 -29.48 -14.30
N PRO A 67 8.80 -30.11 -13.34
CA PRO A 67 7.53 -29.60 -12.86
C PRO A 67 7.72 -28.33 -12.03
N GLU A 68 6.72 -27.45 -12.06
CA GLU A 68 6.76 -26.17 -11.35
C GLU A 68 6.85 -26.33 -9.82
N THR A 69 6.34 -27.45 -9.28
CA THR A 69 6.37 -27.79 -7.86
C THR A 69 7.78 -27.86 -7.30
N ASP A 70 8.69 -28.44 -8.07
CA ASP A 70 10.09 -28.68 -7.69
C ASP A 70 10.91 -27.38 -7.73
N LEU A 71 10.34 -26.35 -8.35
CA LEU A 71 10.94 -25.02 -8.52
C LEU A 71 10.26 -23.98 -7.62
N SER A 72 9.41 -24.41 -6.68
CA SER A 72 8.68 -23.51 -5.79
C SER A 72 9.61 -22.84 -4.78
N LEU A 73 9.44 -21.53 -4.61
CA LEU A 73 10.21 -20.72 -3.66
C LEU A 73 9.27 -20.02 -2.68
N SER A 74 9.59 -20.07 -1.39
CA SER A 74 8.70 -19.53 -0.35
C SER A 74 8.48 -18.02 -0.49
N GLY A 75 7.22 -17.61 -0.62
CA GLY A 75 6.84 -16.20 -0.76
C GLY A 75 7.00 -15.63 -2.17
N PHE A 76 7.35 -16.46 -3.15
CA PHE A 76 7.33 -16.15 -4.57
C PHE A 76 6.23 -16.96 -5.25
N GLY A 77 5.63 -16.38 -6.29
CA GLY A 77 4.67 -17.11 -7.12
C GLY A 77 5.36 -18.18 -7.97
N VAL A 78 4.55 -18.92 -8.71
CA VAL A 78 5.00 -19.91 -9.70
C VAL A 78 6.02 -19.28 -10.66
N PRO A 79 7.12 -19.98 -11.00
CA PRO A 79 8.11 -19.48 -11.94
C PRO A 79 7.50 -19.21 -13.31
N ILE A 80 7.69 -18.00 -13.84
CA ILE A 80 7.35 -17.68 -15.22
C ILE A 80 8.60 -17.93 -16.03
N ARG A 81 8.59 -18.91 -16.93
CA ARG A 81 9.78 -19.33 -17.65
C ARG A 81 9.53 -19.50 -19.15
N LEU A 82 10.63 -19.40 -19.90
CA LEU A 82 10.73 -19.79 -21.28
C LEU A 82 11.88 -20.80 -21.34
N ASP A 83 11.54 -22.06 -21.56
CA ASP A 83 12.50 -23.14 -21.72
C ASP A 83 13.02 -23.13 -23.17
N ARG A 84 14.27 -23.58 -23.37
CA ARG A 84 14.85 -23.64 -24.72
C ARG A 84 14.12 -24.68 -25.55
N ASP A 85 13.77 -24.29 -26.78
CA ASP A 85 13.32 -25.22 -27.81
C ASP A 85 14.53 -25.79 -28.56
N ALA A 86 14.79 -27.09 -28.38
CA ALA A 86 15.92 -27.77 -28.99
C ALA A 86 15.79 -27.88 -30.52
N ASP A 87 14.57 -27.97 -31.05
CA ASP A 87 14.31 -28.12 -32.47
C ASP A 87 14.60 -26.80 -33.21
N VAL A 88 14.26 -25.67 -32.58
CA VAL A 88 14.51 -24.33 -33.14
C VAL A 88 15.98 -23.91 -33.02
N THR A 89 16.62 -24.26 -31.91
CA THR A 89 18.00 -23.80 -31.62
C THR A 89 19.08 -24.77 -32.10
N GLY A 90 18.73 -26.01 -32.41
CA GLY A 90 19.67 -27.09 -32.72
C GLY A 90 20.55 -27.50 -31.54
N LYS A 91 20.14 -27.16 -30.30
CA LYS A 91 20.91 -27.43 -29.07
C LYS A 91 20.06 -28.05 -27.99
N SER A 92 20.50 -29.22 -27.52
CA SER A 92 19.84 -29.98 -26.45
C SER A 92 20.23 -29.55 -25.03
N HIS A 93 21.26 -28.71 -24.89
CA HIS A 93 21.78 -28.29 -23.58
C HIS A 93 21.97 -26.78 -23.50
N GLY A 94 21.74 -26.23 -22.31
CA GLY A 94 21.90 -24.81 -22.03
C GLY A 94 20.67 -23.96 -22.34
N GLY A 95 20.73 -22.67 -21.99
CA GLY A 95 19.66 -21.71 -22.23
C GLY A 95 18.52 -21.77 -21.21
N GLY A 96 17.40 -21.18 -21.58
CA GLY A 96 16.24 -20.94 -20.74
C GLY A 96 16.36 -19.64 -19.95
N VAL A 97 15.22 -18.96 -19.80
CA VAL A 97 15.07 -17.79 -18.94
C VAL A 97 13.89 -17.97 -18.00
N CYS A 98 14.02 -17.49 -16.77
CA CYS A 98 12.98 -17.61 -15.75
C CYS A 98 12.87 -16.33 -14.91
N LEU A 99 11.65 -16.05 -14.46
CA LEU A 99 11.31 -14.92 -13.62
C LEU A 99 10.44 -15.40 -12.44
N TYR A 100 10.87 -15.08 -11.23
CA TYR A 100 10.07 -15.19 -10.02
C TYR A 100 9.59 -13.81 -9.59
N VAL A 101 8.33 -13.73 -9.18
CA VAL A 101 7.73 -12.49 -8.65
C VAL A 101 7.29 -12.72 -7.21
N ASN A 102 7.69 -11.81 -6.33
CA ASN A 102 7.36 -11.88 -4.91
C ASN A 102 5.88 -11.59 -4.69
N GLU A 103 5.16 -12.52 -4.07
CA GLU A 103 3.71 -12.42 -3.89
C GLU A 103 3.32 -11.28 -2.95
N ARG A 104 4.24 -10.85 -2.07
CA ARG A 104 4.04 -9.70 -1.19
C ARG A 104 4.19 -8.38 -1.95
N TRP A 105 4.70 -8.37 -3.18
CA TRP A 105 4.86 -7.16 -3.98
C TRP A 105 3.83 -7.07 -5.11
N CYS A 106 3.62 -8.16 -5.85
CA CYS A 106 2.74 -8.19 -7.01
C CYS A 106 2.12 -9.58 -7.20
N ARG A 107 0.83 -9.61 -7.57
CA ARG A 107 0.13 -10.83 -8.04
C ARG A 107 -0.49 -10.69 -9.43
N ASN A 108 -0.65 -9.47 -9.92
CA ASN A 108 -1.17 -9.22 -11.26
C ASN A 108 -0.01 -9.24 -12.25
N ILE A 109 0.17 -10.38 -12.90
CA ILE A 109 1.26 -10.64 -13.84
C ILE A 109 0.66 -11.22 -15.12
N THR A 110 1.13 -10.73 -16.25
CA THR A 110 0.69 -11.19 -17.57
C THR A 110 1.90 -11.37 -18.47
N VAL A 111 2.09 -12.57 -19.04
CA VAL A 111 3.10 -12.81 -20.07
C VAL A 111 2.65 -12.08 -21.33
N ARG A 112 3.53 -11.26 -21.91
CA ARG A 112 3.23 -10.46 -23.11
C ARG A 112 3.81 -11.09 -24.35
N GLU A 113 5.10 -11.40 -24.32
CA GLU A 113 5.80 -11.99 -25.46
C GLU A 113 6.79 -13.04 -24.97
N THR A 114 6.95 -14.09 -25.79
CA THR A 114 8.03 -15.06 -25.68
C THR A 114 8.66 -15.20 -27.06
N VAL A 115 10.00 -15.21 -27.11
CA VAL A 115 10.75 -15.40 -28.34
C VAL A 115 11.86 -16.39 -28.06
N CYS A 116 11.89 -17.48 -28.80
CA CYS A 116 12.96 -18.47 -28.77
C CYS A 116 13.48 -18.63 -30.19
N THR A 117 14.73 -18.23 -30.42
CA THR A 117 15.45 -18.43 -31.69
C THR A 117 16.86 -18.94 -31.40
N ALA A 118 17.59 -19.35 -32.43
CA ALA A 118 18.99 -19.75 -32.29
C ALA A 118 19.91 -18.63 -31.73
N ASP A 119 19.51 -17.37 -31.90
CA ASP A 119 20.28 -16.19 -31.49
C ASP A 119 19.88 -15.67 -30.09
N ILE A 120 18.58 -15.74 -29.75
CA ILE A 120 18.04 -15.09 -28.56
C ILE A 120 16.85 -15.85 -27.94
N GLU A 121 16.84 -15.88 -26.62
CA GLU A 121 15.73 -16.32 -25.79
C GLU A 121 15.24 -15.12 -24.96
N LEU A 122 13.96 -14.77 -25.10
CA LEU A 122 13.39 -13.56 -24.52
C LEU A 122 12.01 -13.83 -23.95
N LEU A 123 11.84 -13.50 -22.67
CA LEU A 123 10.57 -13.56 -21.95
C LEU A 123 10.18 -12.16 -21.49
N SER A 124 9.05 -11.65 -21.97
CA SER A 124 8.51 -10.36 -21.57
C SER A 124 7.23 -10.51 -20.77
N VAL A 125 7.21 -9.89 -19.59
CA VAL A 125 6.05 -9.86 -18.69
C VAL A 125 5.64 -8.43 -18.37
N SER A 126 4.35 -8.27 -18.14
CA SER A 126 3.73 -7.06 -17.63
C SER A 126 3.26 -7.31 -16.22
N VAL A 127 3.73 -6.47 -15.29
CA VAL A 127 3.42 -6.58 -13.86
C VAL A 127 2.71 -5.32 -13.37
N ARG A 128 1.72 -5.51 -12.51
CA ARG A 128 1.01 -4.42 -11.82
C ARG A 128 1.05 -4.65 -10.31
N PRO A 129 2.04 -4.09 -9.60
CA PRO A 129 2.19 -4.27 -8.16
C PRO A 129 1.05 -3.63 -7.37
N PHE A 130 0.90 -4.01 -6.10
CA PHE A 130 -0.15 -3.48 -5.22
C PHE A 130 -0.07 -1.96 -5.04
N TYR A 131 1.14 -1.41 -5.07
CA TYR A 131 1.39 0.02 -5.14
C TYR A 131 2.15 0.34 -6.41
N LEU A 132 1.47 1.02 -7.33
CA LEU A 132 2.07 1.59 -8.52
C LEU A 132 1.84 3.11 -8.50
N PRO A 133 2.88 3.95 -8.69
CA PRO A 133 2.71 5.38 -8.81
C PRO A 133 1.70 5.73 -9.91
N ARG A 134 0.92 6.80 -9.71
CA ARG A 134 -0.12 7.23 -10.66
C ARG A 134 0.41 7.50 -12.08
N GLU A 135 1.70 7.81 -12.19
CA GLU A 135 2.38 8.05 -13.47
C GLU A 135 2.62 6.77 -14.29
N PHE A 136 2.50 5.58 -13.70
CA PHE A 136 2.73 4.31 -14.39
C PHE A 136 1.43 3.49 -14.46
N PRO A 137 0.99 3.08 -15.65
CA PRO A 137 -0.17 2.19 -15.78
C PRO A 137 0.16 0.74 -15.41
N GLN A 138 1.37 0.30 -15.75
CA GLN A 138 1.97 -1.01 -15.44
C GLN A 138 3.49 -0.93 -15.63
N ILE A 139 4.23 -2.00 -15.32
CA ILE A 139 5.67 -2.10 -15.54
C ILE A 139 5.94 -3.28 -16.48
N PHE A 140 6.77 -3.09 -17.50
CA PHE A 140 7.25 -4.17 -18.37
C PHE A 140 8.64 -4.62 -17.93
N LEU A 141 8.82 -5.94 -17.85
CA LEU A 141 10.08 -6.60 -17.54
C LEU A 141 10.37 -7.62 -18.63
N THR A 142 11.53 -7.52 -19.25
CA THR A 142 11.96 -8.43 -20.30
C THR A 142 13.27 -9.08 -19.89
N VAL A 143 13.26 -10.40 -19.69
CA VAL A 143 14.45 -11.20 -19.41
C VAL A 143 15.00 -11.73 -20.73
N VAL A 144 16.30 -11.57 -20.96
CA VAL A 144 16.96 -11.89 -22.22
C VAL A 144 18.18 -12.77 -21.97
N TYR A 145 18.33 -13.82 -22.79
CA TYR A 145 19.57 -14.57 -22.92
C TYR A 145 19.98 -14.57 -24.40
N ILE A 146 21.15 -14.02 -24.70
CA ILE A 146 21.72 -14.00 -26.06
C ILE A 146 22.80 -15.06 -26.15
N HIS A 147 22.70 -15.95 -27.13
CA HIS A 147 23.65 -17.03 -27.27
C HIS A 147 25.07 -16.48 -27.60
N PRO A 148 26.19 -17.01 -27.06
CA PRO A 148 27.55 -16.49 -27.32
C PRO A 148 28.03 -16.48 -28.78
N LYS A 149 27.35 -17.24 -29.64
CA LYS A 149 27.59 -17.28 -31.10
C LYS A 149 26.47 -16.63 -31.92
N ALA A 150 25.55 -15.92 -31.26
CA ALA A 150 24.41 -15.29 -31.89
C ALA A 150 24.82 -14.20 -32.88
N ASN A 151 24.03 -14.05 -33.92
CA ASN A 151 24.04 -12.85 -34.75
C ASN A 151 23.45 -11.68 -33.94
N VAL A 152 24.29 -10.66 -33.71
CA VAL A 152 23.93 -9.49 -32.90
C VAL A 152 22.77 -8.71 -33.52
N ASP A 153 22.73 -8.54 -34.84
CA ASP A 153 21.68 -7.78 -35.51
C ASP A 153 20.30 -8.44 -35.38
N ASN A 154 20.26 -9.77 -35.48
CA ASN A 154 19.02 -10.53 -35.27
C ASN A 154 18.52 -10.41 -33.83
N ALA A 155 19.42 -10.56 -32.85
CA ALA A 155 19.08 -10.45 -31.43
C ALA A 155 18.59 -9.03 -31.08
N VAL A 156 19.30 -8.00 -31.55
CA VAL A 156 18.93 -6.59 -31.36
C VAL A 156 17.60 -6.28 -32.04
N SER A 157 17.38 -6.76 -33.27
CA SER A 157 16.12 -6.60 -33.99
C SER A 157 14.94 -7.24 -33.25
N ALA A 158 15.12 -8.45 -32.70
CA ALA A 158 14.10 -9.12 -31.89
C ALA A 158 13.75 -8.32 -30.63
N ILE A 159 14.76 -7.80 -29.91
CA ILE A 159 14.56 -6.95 -28.74
C ILE A 159 13.81 -5.66 -29.12
N HIS A 160 14.20 -5.01 -30.22
CA HIS A 160 13.54 -3.81 -30.72
C HIS A 160 12.09 -4.05 -31.07
N LYS A 161 11.80 -5.13 -31.79
CA LYS A 161 10.43 -5.51 -32.18
C LYS A 161 9.54 -5.70 -30.96
N VAL A 162 10.00 -6.45 -29.97
CA VAL A 162 9.25 -6.65 -28.71
C VAL A 162 9.10 -5.33 -27.95
N THR A 163 10.18 -4.57 -27.80
CA THR A 163 10.15 -3.29 -27.08
C THR A 163 9.17 -2.29 -27.72
N HIS A 164 9.18 -2.17 -29.05
CA HIS A 164 8.27 -1.32 -29.79
C HIS A 164 6.81 -1.76 -29.61
N LYS A 165 6.54 -3.08 -29.62
CA LYS A 165 5.20 -3.63 -29.35
C LYS A 165 4.71 -3.25 -27.95
N LEU A 166 5.56 -3.37 -26.92
CA LEU A 166 5.23 -3.01 -25.55
C LEU A 166 4.98 -1.50 -25.38
N GLN A 167 5.82 -0.66 -26.00
CA GLN A 167 5.66 0.79 -26.00
C GLN A 167 4.37 1.22 -26.72
N SER A 168 4.03 0.55 -27.82
CA SER A 168 2.79 0.79 -28.56
C SER A 168 1.54 0.42 -27.73
N LEU A 169 1.63 -0.61 -26.88
CA LEU A 169 0.56 -1.01 -25.97
C LEU A 169 0.37 0.02 -24.84
N CYS A 170 1.46 0.47 -24.21
CA CYS A 170 1.42 1.44 -23.12
C CYS A 170 2.67 2.36 -23.18
N PRO A 171 2.58 3.54 -23.83
CA PRO A 171 3.72 4.44 -24.00
C PRO A 171 4.31 4.95 -22.67
N ASP A 172 3.45 5.18 -21.68
CA ASP A 172 3.85 5.69 -20.36
C ASP A 172 4.35 4.60 -19.39
N ALA A 173 4.28 3.32 -19.79
CA ALA A 173 4.74 2.23 -18.96
C ALA A 173 6.28 2.13 -18.98
N PRO A 174 6.96 2.12 -17.81
CA PRO A 174 8.38 1.84 -17.77
C PRO A 174 8.69 0.45 -18.29
N CYS A 175 9.73 0.35 -19.11
CA CYS A 175 10.23 -0.89 -19.67
C CYS A 175 11.65 -1.13 -19.16
N PHE A 176 11.91 -2.34 -18.67
CA PHE A 176 13.23 -2.78 -18.25
C PHE A 176 13.59 -4.08 -18.95
N ILE A 177 14.75 -4.10 -19.60
CA ILE A 177 15.28 -5.26 -20.33
C ILE A 177 16.55 -5.67 -19.60
N LEU A 178 16.63 -6.91 -19.15
CA LEU A 178 17.73 -7.39 -18.33
C LEU A 178 18.07 -8.85 -18.66
N GLY A 179 19.30 -9.25 -18.37
CA GLY A 179 19.73 -10.62 -18.61
C GLY A 179 21.19 -10.71 -19.01
N ASP A 180 21.56 -11.81 -19.65
CA ASP A 180 22.91 -12.06 -20.15
C ASP A 180 22.96 -11.75 -21.64
N PHE A 181 23.72 -10.71 -21.98
CA PHE A 181 23.86 -10.21 -23.34
C PHE A 181 25.08 -10.79 -24.05
N ASN A 182 25.95 -11.52 -23.34
CA ASN A 182 27.23 -11.99 -23.84
C ASN A 182 28.03 -10.88 -24.57
N HIS A 183 28.05 -10.90 -25.91
CA HIS A 183 28.77 -9.94 -26.76
C HIS A 183 27.88 -8.85 -27.38
N CYS A 184 26.59 -8.80 -27.05
CA CYS A 184 25.63 -7.82 -27.56
C CYS A 184 25.54 -6.58 -26.68
N ASP A 185 25.26 -5.42 -27.29
CA ASP A 185 25.09 -4.14 -26.60
C ASP A 185 23.91 -3.37 -27.23
N LEU A 186 23.08 -2.74 -26.38
CA LEU A 186 21.90 -1.99 -26.79
C LEU A 186 22.11 -0.47 -26.75
N LYS A 187 23.36 0.01 -26.77
CA LYS A 187 23.69 1.45 -26.81
C LYS A 187 23.00 2.24 -27.93
N SER A 188 22.64 1.58 -29.04
CA SER A 188 21.92 2.20 -30.16
C SER A 188 20.44 2.51 -29.84
N MET A 189 19.90 1.97 -28.76
CA MET A 189 18.50 2.22 -28.38
C MET A 189 18.34 3.58 -27.70
N ASN A 190 17.76 4.53 -28.43
CA ASN A 190 17.42 5.84 -27.89
C ASN A 190 16.48 5.69 -26.67
N ASN A 191 16.69 6.55 -25.67
CA ASN A 191 15.90 6.63 -24.43
C ASN A 191 15.99 5.41 -23.50
N PHE A 192 16.92 4.48 -23.73
CA PHE A 192 17.24 3.42 -22.78
C PHE A 192 18.57 3.70 -22.07
N TYR A 193 18.58 3.50 -20.76
CA TYR A 193 19.73 3.75 -19.91
C TYR A 193 20.19 2.43 -19.29
N GLN A 194 21.49 2.16 -19.39
CA GLN A 194 22.12 1.00 -18.78
C GLN A 194 22.42 1.29 -17.30
N TYR A 195 22.14 0.34 -16.39
CA TYR A 195 22.33 0.50 -14.93
C TYR A 195 23.45 -0.33 -14.27
N ILE A 196 24.02 -1.32 -14.95
CA ILE A 196 25.03 -2.25 -14.40
C ILE A 196 26.42 -1.88 -14.91
N SER A 197 27.30 -1.39 -14.03
CA SER A 197 28.69 -1.08 -14.38
C SER A 197 29.73 -1.93 -13.65
N CYS A 198 29.28 -2.87 -12.81
CA CYS A 198 30.19 -3.75 -12.07
C CYS A 198 30.49 -5.03 -12.88
N PRO A 199 31.65 -5.68 -12.65
CA PRO A 199 31.95 -6.97 -13.26
C PRO A 199 30.92 -8.03 -12.84
N THR A 200 30.41 -8.77 -13.81
CA THR A 200 29.36 -9.78 -13.62
C THR A 200 29.86 -11.18 -13.88
N ARG A 201 30.86 -11.34 -14.76
CA ARG A 201 31.60 -12.60 -14.96
C ARG A 201 33.10 -12.30 -15.00
N LEU A 202 33.84 -12.76 -14.01
CA LEU A 202 35.25 -12.40 -13.81
C LEU A 202 35.43 -10.86 -13.87
N ASN A 203 36.18 -10.35 -14.84
CA ASN A 203 36.40 -8.92 -15.06
C ASN A 203 35.52 -8.30 -16.16
N LYS A 204 34.56 -9.05 -16.72
CA LYS A 204 33.65 -8.58 -17.78
C LYS A 204 32.27 -8.27 -17.21
N THR A 205 31.59 -7.29 -17.82
CA THR A 205 30.19 -6.93 -17.53
C THR A 205 29.36 -7.33 -18.74
N ILE A 206 28.83 -8.55 -18.71
CA ILE A 206 28.01 -9.13 -19.79
C ILE A 206 26.55 -9.30 -19.38
N ASP A 207 26.28 -9.31 -18.08
CA ASP A 207 24.92 -9.23 -17.55
C ASP A 207 24.52 -7.75 -17.47
N LEU A 208 23.58 -7.35 -18.32
CA LEU A 208 23.19 -5.94 -18.50
C LEU A 208 21.74 -5.73 -18.09
N CYS A 209 21.42 -4.49 -17.72
CA CYS A 209 20.05 -4.06 -17.49
C CYS A 209 19.87 -2.66 -18.08
N TYR A 210 18.96 -2.56 -19.02
CA TYR A 210 18.51 -1.33 -19.68
C TYR A 210 17.12 -0.96 -19.20
N GLY A 211 16.78 0.32 -19.22
CA GLY A 211 15.38 0.71 -19.10
C GLY A 211 15.10 2.16 -19.45
N SER A 212 13.81 2.48 -19.57
CA SER A 212 13.36 3.78 -20.05
C SER A 212 13.52 4.94 -19.06
N ILE A 213 13.73 4.66 -17.77
CA ILE A 213 13.83 5.69 -16.72
C ILE A 213 15.29 5.96 -16.35
N LYS A 214 15.78 7.15 -16.67
CA LYS A 214 17.15 7.57 -16.31
C LYS A 214 17.43 7.42 -14.82
N GLY A 215 18.49 6.67 -14.50
CA GLY A 215 18.97 6.45 -13.15
C GLY A 215 17.97 5.76 -12.22
N ALA A 216 17.12 4.86 -12.74
CA ALA A 216 16.12 4.10 -11.98
C ALA A 216 16.72 3.10 -10.98
N TYR A 217 17.90 2.57 -11.28
CA TYR A 217 18.56 1.54 -10.49
C TYR A 217 19.99 1.90 -10.13
N LYS A 218 20.42 1.35 -9.00
CA LYS A 218 21.82 1.18 -8.65
C LYS A 218 22.13 -0.32 -8.57
N ALA A 219 23.04 -0.79 -9.41
CA ALA A 219 23.52 -2.17 -9.38
C ALA A 219 24.57 -2.38 -8.30
N VAL A 220 24.53 -3.54 -7.65
CA VAL A 220 25.57 -4.04 -6.75
C VAL A 220 25.76 -5.53 -6.99
N ALA A 221 26.99 -5.94 -7.26
CA ALA A 221 27.35 -7.35 -7.35
C ALA A 221 27.27 -8.02 -5.97
N LEU A 222 26.74 -9.24 -5.97
CA LEU A 222 26.68 -10.20 -4.88
C LEU A 222 27.47 -11.45 -5.30
N PRO A 223 27.80 -12.35 -4.35
CA PRO A 223 28.41 -13.63 -4.70
C PRO A 223 27.61 -14.40 -5.76
N PRO A 224 28.28 -15.27 -6.54
CA PRO A 224 27.61 -16.16 -7.47
C PRO A 224 26.64 -17.10 -6.74
N LEU A 225 25.64 -17.60 -7.46
CA LEU A 225 24.74 -18.62 -6.96
C LEU A 225 25.36 -20.00 -7.20
N GLY A 226 25.57 -20.77 -6.12
CA GLY A 226 26.20 -22.08 -6.17
C GLY A 226 27.54 -22.06 -6.92
N SER A 227 27.66 -22.95 -7.90
CA SER A 227 28.86 -23.09 -8.74
C SER A 227 28.85 -22.23 -10.02
N SER A 228 27.95 -21.25 -10.16
CA SER A 228 27.93 -20.36 -11.33
C SER A 228 29.21 -19.51 -11.37
N ASP A 229 29.77 -19.30 -12.56
CA ASP A 229 30.88 -18.35 -12.75
C ASP A 229 30.42 -16.88 -12.92
N HIS A 230 29.11 -16.64 -12.85
CA HIS A 230 28.51 -15.30 -12.85
C HIS A 230 28.11 -14.85 -11.44
N ASN A 231 28.47 -13.62 -11.10
CA ASN A 231 28.01 -12.93 -9.91
C ASN A 231 26.52 -12.59 -10.00
N THR A 232 25.79 -12.77 -8.90
CA THR A 232 24.41 -12.29 -8.82
C THR A 232 24.39 -10.76 -8.72
N ILE A 233 23.56 -10.08 -9.50
CA ILE A 233 23.44 -8.62 -9.49
C ILE A 233 22.15 -8.19 -8.79
N LEU A 234 22.28 -7.37 -7.75
CA LEU A 234 21.14 -6.74 -7.07
C LEU A 234 20.93 -5.32 -7.59
N LEU A 235 19.84 -5.12 -8.32
CA LEU A 235 19.35 -3.81 -8.77
C LEU A 235 18.43 -3.22 -7.71
N THR A 236 18.91 -2.16 -7.07
CA THR A 236 18.18 -1.45 -6.02
C THR A 236 17.49 -0.21 -6.60
N PRO A 237 16.15 -0.07 -6.49
CA PRO A 237 15.43 1.07 -7.06
C PRO A 237 15.77 2.36 -6.34
N THR A 238 16.32 3.32 -7.08
CA THR A 238 16.65 4.69 -6.63
C THR A 238 15.49 5.64 -6.90
N TYR A 239 14.51 5.21 -7.70
CA TYR A 239 13.39 6.02 -8.14
C TYR A 239 12.65 6.72 -6.99
N LYS A 240 12.28 7.98 -7.26
CA LYS A 240 11.37 8.80 -6.46
C LYS A 240 10.20 9.18 -7.39
N THR A 241 8.98 9.09 -6.90
CA THR A 241 7.77 9.46 -7.65
C THR A 241 7.76 10.93 -8.01
N LEU A 242 7.12 11.32 -9.12
CA LEU A 242 7.08 12.73 -9.56
C LEU A 242 6.49 13.65 -8.49
N LEU A 243 5.44 13.20 -7.79
CA LEU A 243 4.84 13.92 -6.65
C LEU A 243 5.87 14.27 -5.56
N LYS A 244 6.86 13.41 -5.33
CA LYS A 244 7.92 13.62 -4.31
C LYS A 244 9.13 14.38 -4.87
N ARG A 245 9.23 14.54 -6.19
CA ARG A 245 10.27 15.34 -6.85
C ARG A 245 9.85 16.81 -7.03
N GLY A 246 8.55 17.05 -7.24
CA GLY A 246 8.00 18.39 -7.38
C GLY A 246 8.23 19.23 -6.13
N LYS A 247 8.53 20.52 -6.31
CA LYS A 247 8.49 21.49 -5.21
C LYS A 247 7.05 21.58 -4.71
N THR A 248 6.86 21.57 -3.40
CA THR A 248 5.53 21.74 -2.81
C THR A 248 4.99 23.12 -3.18
N THR A 249 3.96 23.16 -4.01
CA THR A 249 3.26 24.40 -4.34
C THR A 249 2.17 24.64 -3.31
N ILE A 250 2.27 25.73 -2.56
CA ILE A 250 1.17 26.19 -1.71
C ILE A 250 0.14 26.80 -2.65
N ARG A 251 -1.03 26.16 -2.77
CA ARG A 251 -2.18 26.75 -3.46
C ARG A 251 -3.08 27.35 -2.41
N GLN A 252 -3.39 28.64 -2.53
CA GLN A 252 -4.52 29.20 -1.80
C GLN A 252 -5.78 28.61 -2.41
N VAL A 253 -6.50 27.82 -1.61
CA VAL A 253 -7.81 27.31 -1.97
C VAL A 253 -8.80 28.25 -1.32
N GLU A 254 -9.64 28.90 -2.13
CA GLU A 254 -10.79 29.63 -1.59
C GLU A 254 -11.72 28.60 -0.95
N MET A 255 -11.83 28.69 0.36
CA MET A 255 -12.78 27.90 1.13
C MET A 255 -14.10 28.66 1.17
N TRP A 256 -15.20 27.92 1.07
CA TRP A 256 -16.52 28.47 1.26
C TRP A 256 -16.60 29.03 2.68
N THR A 257 -17.16 30.22 2.83
CA THR A 257 -17.43 30.79 4.16
C THR A 257 -18.46 29.93 4.88
N ASP A 258 -18.41 29.90 6.22
CA ASP A 258 -19.37 29.10 7.01
C ASP A 258 -20.83 29.47 6.66
N GLY A 259 -21.09 30.75 6.38
CA GLY A 259 -22.40 31.22 5.90
C GLY A 259 -22.80 30.66 4.52
N ALA A 260 -21.87 30.58 3.56
CA ALA A 260 -22.15 29.99 2.25
C ALA A 260 -22.35 28.47 2.35
N ILE A 261 -21.66 27.80 3.28
CA ILE A 261 -21.88 26.38 3.57
C ILE A 261 -23.27 26.14 4.15
N ASP A 262 -23.71 26.97 5.09
CA ASP A 262 -25.02 26.83 5.73
C ASP A 262 -26.18 27.20 4.79
N GLU A 263 -26.00 28.21 3.93
CA GLU A 263 -26.97 28.52 2.87
C GLU A 263 -27.09 27.37 1.86
N LEU A 264 -25.95 26.76 1.48
CA LEU A 264 -25.93 25.60 0.60
C LEU A 264 -26.61 24.38 1.24
N LYS A 265 -26.36 24.12 2.54
CA LYS A 265 -27.06 23.07 3.29
C LYS A 265 -28.56 23.32 3.34
N GLY A 266 -28.98 24.54 3.68
CA GLY A 266 -30.39 24.93 3.69
C GLY A 266 -31.06 24.76 2.32
N ALA A 267 -30.36 25.07 1.24
CA ALA A 267 -30.86 24.85 -0.12
C ALA A 267 -31.01 23.36 -0.48
N PHE A 268 -30.10 22.50 0.00
CA PHE A 268 -30.22 21.05 -0.17
C PHE A 268 -31.34 20.46 0.68
N GLU A 269 -31.49 20.90 1.92
CA GLU A 269 -32.57 20.47 2.83
C GLU A 269 -33.95 20.91 2.31
N TYR A 270 -34.07 22.15 1.83
CA TYR A 270 -35.30 22.64 1.20
C TYR A 270 -35.66 21.83 -0.05
N LYS A 271 -34.70 21.54 -0.92
CA LYS A 271 -34.95 20.70 -2.10
C LYS A 271 -35.30 19.26 -1.74
N ALA A 272 -34.69 18.71 -0.68
CA ALA A 272 -35.03 17.38 -0.18
C ALA A 272 -36.46 17.34 0.40
N ALA A 273 -36.86 18.37 1.15
CA ALA A 273 -38.21 18.52 1.69
C ALA A 273 -39.27 18.68 0.58
N LEU A 274 -38.97 19.49 -0.45
CA LEU A 274 -39.85 19.66 -1.61
C LEU A 274 -40.04 18.34 -2.37
N ALA A 275 -38.97 17.58 -2.57
CA ALA A 275 -39.03 16.27 -3.21
C ALA A 275 -39.82 15.23 -2.38
N ALA A 276 -39.73 15.30 -1.05
CA ALA A 276 -40.51 14.46 -0.14
C ALA A 276 -42.01 14.82 -0.21
N HIS A 277 -42.35 16.11 -0.29
CA HIS A 277 -43.73 16.56 -0.45
C HIS A 277 -44.33 16.16 -1.80
N GLU A 278 -43.61 16.35 -2.91
CA GLU A 278 -44.03 15.87 -4.24
C GLU A 278 -44.25 14.34 -4.25
N ALA A 279 -43.43 13.56 -3.50
CA ALA A 279 -43.59 12.11 -3.40
C ALA A 279 -44.82 11.69 -2.56
N THR A 280 -45.15 12.42 -1.49
CA THR A 280 -46.36 12.14 -0.69
C THR A 280 -47.66 12.48 -1.42
N ASP A 281 -47.68 13.51 -2.28
CA ASP A 281 -48.89 13.85 -3.06
C ASP A 281 -49.21 12.79 -4.12
N ILE A 282 -48.19 12.18 -4.72
CA ILE A 282 -48.36 11.08 -5.70
C ILE A 282 -48.92 9.82 -5.02
N SER A 283 -48.69 9.62 -3.73
CA SER A 283 -49.16 8.44 -2.97
C SER A 283 -50.63 8.50 -2.51
N LYS A 284 -51.31 9.64 -2.68
CA LYS A 284 -52.69 9.87 -2.21
C LYS A 284 -53.78 9.83 -3.30
N GLN A 285 -53.43 9.52 -4.56
CA GLN A 285 -54.44 9.36 -5.61
C GLN A 285 -55.04 7.93 -5.58
N PRO A 286 -56.38 7.77 -5.49
CA PRO A 286 -57.02 6.46 -5.54
C PRO A 286 -56.92 5.86 -6.95
N LEU A 287 -56.57 4.57 -7.01
CA LEU A 287 -56.60 3.74 -8.21
C LEU A 287 -58.05 3.48 -8.63
N SER A 288 -58.58 4.29 -9.54
CA SER A 288 -59.73 3.91 -10.35
C SER A 288 -59.68 4.56 -11.72
N THR A 289 -59.94 3.72 -12.74
CA THR A 289 -60.26 3.95 -14.17
C THR A 289 -59.14 4.17 -15.20
N PRO A 290 -59.36 3.70 -16.45
CA PRO A 290 -58.33 3.08 -17.28
C PRO A 290 -57.59 4.07 -18.18
N TRP A 291 -56.40 3.61 -18.61
CA TRP A 291 -55.54 4.19 -19.63
C TRP A 291 -56.29 4.98 -20.72
N GLN A 292 -56.14 6.30 -20.69
CA GLN A 292 -56.31 7.16 -21.85
C GLN A 292 -55.01 7.91 -22.10
N GLU A 293 -54.55 7.84 -23.35
CA GLU A 293 -53.41 8.58 -23.87
C GLU A 293 -53.61 10.08 -23.65
N ALA A 294 -52.70 10.70 -22.91
CA ALA A 294 -52.55 12.15 -22.88
C ALA A 294 -51.11 12.53 -23.25
N THR A 295 -51.01 13.23 -24.38
CA THR A 295 -49.83 13.85 -24.99
C THR A 295 -49.26 14.99 -24.12
N PRO A 296 -48.02 15.45 -24.39
CA PRO A 296 -47.13 15.99 -23.37
C PRO A 296 -47.22 17.51 -23.22
N VAL A 297 -47.29 18.01 -21.98
CA VAL A 297 -47.03 19.42 -21.67
C VAL A 297 -45.62 19.58 -21.11
N ARG A 298 -44.82 20.33 -21.87
CA ARG A 298 -43.43 20.73 -21.62
C ARG A 298 -43.28 21.56 -20.36
N SER A 299 -42.45 21.10 -19.42
CA SER A 299 -41.34 21.89 -18.81
C SER A 299 -40.71 21.15 -17.63
N ARG A 300 -39.68 20.32 -17.90
CA ARG A 300 -38.67 19.87 -16.90
C ARG A 300 -37.52 19.18 -17.66
N GLY A 301 -36.70 20.00 -18.32
CA GLY A 301 -35.40 19.57 -18.83
C GLY A 301 -34.39 19.52 -17.68
N TYR A 302 -33.43 18.59 -17.75
CA TYR A 302 -32.39 18.31 -16.76
C TYR A 302 -32.85 17.55 -15.50
N LEU A 303 -33.13 16.24 -15.64
CA LEU A 303 -32.89 15.18 -14.62
C LEU A 303 -33.33 13.78 -15.11
N ARG A 304 -34.10 13.69 -16.21
CA ARG A 304 -34.62 12.41 -16.72
C ARG A 304 -33.62 11.45 -17.41
N PRO A 305 -32.51 11.87 -18.06
CA PRO A 305 -31.65 10.90 -18.77
C PRO A 305 -30.84 9.98 -17.84
N ARG A 306 -30.33 10.49 -16.72
CA ARG A 306 -29.49 9.73 -15.79
C ARG A 306 -30.28 8.75 -14.93
N SER A 307 -31.48 9.12 -14.50
CA SER A 307 -32.39 8.24 -13.76
C SER A 307 -32.93 7.10 -14.63
N ARG A 308 -33.27 7.39 -15.90
CA ARG A 308 -33.71 6.36 -16.85
C ARG A 308 -32.57 5.40 -17.22
N ALA A 309 -31.35 5.90 -17.40
CA ALA A 309 -30.17 5.07 -17.64
C ALA A 309 -29.81 4.18 -16.43
N LEU A 310 -29.94 4.67 -15.20
CA LEU A 310 -29.73 3.84 -14.01
C LEU A 310 -30.82 2.78 -13.84
N LYS A 311 -32.09 3.15 -13.99
CA LYS A 311 -33.22 2.22 -13.89
C LYS A 311 -33.17 1.14 -14.98
N SER A 312 -32.77 1.50 -16.20
CA SER A 312 -32.59 0.53 -17.28
C SER A 312 -31.41 -0.41 -17.06
N ARG A 313 -30.36 0.02 -16.35
CA ARG A 313 -29.21 -0.82 -15.98
C ARG A 313 -29.53 -1.75 -14.80
N VAL A 314 -30.36 -1.32 -13.86
CA VAL A 314 -30.85 -2.17 -12.76
C VAL A 314 -31.81 -3.23 -13.31
N ALA A 315 -32.76 -2.85 -14.16
CA ALA A 315 -33.67 -3.80 -14.81
C ALA A 315 -32.95 -4.82 -15.71
N ALA A 316 -31.84 -4.43 -16.36
CA ALA A 316 -31.01 -5.35 -17.15
C ALA A 316 -30.25 -6.38 -16.30
N VAL A 317 -29.92 -6.03 -15.05
CA VAL A 317 -29.29 -6.92 -14.06
C VAL A 317 -30.35 -7.84 -13.42
N GLU A 318 -31.57 -7.36 -13.22
CA GLU A 318 -32.68 -8.17 -12.70
C GLU A 318 -33.27 -9.14 -13.75
N ALA A 319 -33.14 -8.84 -15.04
CA ALA A 319 -33.62 -9.69 -16.13
C ALA A 319 -32.66 -10.84 -16.51
N THR A 320 -31.45 -10.88 -15.96
CA THR A 320 -30.49 -11.96 -16.22
C THR A 320 -30.75 -13.13 -15.28
N ARG A 321 -31.63 -14.06 -15.69
CA ARG A 321 -31.74 -15.38 -15.04
C ARG A 321 -30.45 -16.18 -15.27
N VAL A 322 -29.89 -16.69 -14.18
CA VAL A 322 -28.77 -17.65 -14.17
C VAL A 322 -29.31 -19.00 -14.68
N PRO A 323 -28.72 -19.64 -15.70
CA PRO A 323 -29.04 -21.01 -16.06
C PRO A 323 -28.62 -21.98 -14.95
N ASP A 324 -29.47 -22.96 -14.65
CA ASP A 324 -29.22 -23.95 -13.60
C ASP A 324 -27.94 -24.76 -13.88
N GLY A 325 -26.96 -24.63 -12.98
CA GLY A 325 -25.78 -25.49 -12.88
C GLY A 325 -24.42 -24.76 -12.81
N ILE A 326 -23.70 -24.98 -11.69
CA ILE A 326 -22.25 -24.72 -11.40
C ILE A 326 -21.92 -23.35 -10.73
N PRO A 327 -20.92 -23.23 -9.82
CA PRO A 327 -20.72 -23.81 -8.48
C PRO A 327 -20.71 -22.72 -7.35
N ASP A 328 -20.73 -23.14 -6.08
CA ASP A 328 -20.95 -22.34 -4.85
C ASP A 328 -20.13 -21.05 -4.61
N SER A 329 -19.13 -20.70 -5.43
CA SER A 329 -18.35 -19.47 -5.29
C SER A 329 -19.06 -18.18 -5.76
N PHE A 330 -20.11 -18.32 -6.58
CA PHE A 330 -20.87 -17.17 -7.11
C PHE A 330 -22.01 -16.75 -6.17
N THR A 331 -22.60 -17.71 -5.45
CA THR A 331 -23.65 -17.51 -4.45
C THR A 331 -23.13 -16.71 -3.25
N GLU A 332 -21.89 -16.96 -2.79
CA GLU A 332 -21.25 -16.16 -1.73
C GLU A 332 -21.03 -14.69 -2.11
N ARG A 333 -20.75 -14.40 -3.39
CA ARG A 333 -20.57 -13.02 -3.87
C ARG A 333 -21.90 -12.28 -3.97
N LEU A 334 -22.98 -12.96 -4.34
CA LEU A 334 -24.32 -12.37 -4.37
C LEU A 334 -24.81 -12.06 -2.94
N VAL A 335 -24.63 -12.98 -1.99
CA VAL A 335 -25.00 -12.78 -0.58
C VAL A 335 -24.28 -11.57 0.03
N ARG A 336 -22.98 -11.39 -0.27
CA ARG A 336 -22.23 -10.22 0.21
C ARG A 336 -22.65 -8.89 -0.41
N VAL A 337 -23.14 -8.92 -1.66
CA VAL A 337 -23.69 -7.72 -2.31
C VAL A 337 -25.07 -7.40 -1.73
N GLU A 338 -25.91 -8.39 -1.46
CA GLU A 338 -27.20 -8.21 -0.80
C GLU A 338 -27.06 -7.75 0.66
N GLU A 339 -26.05 -8.26 1.39
CA GLU A 339 -25.68 -7.78 2.72
C GLU A 339 -25.20 -6.33 2.70
N ALA A 340 -24.34 -5.96 1.74
CA ALA A 340 -23.88 -4.58 1.59
C ALA A 340 -25.04 -3.62 1.24
N VAL A 341 -26.00 -4.06 0.43
CA VAL A 341 -27.20 -3.29 0.10
C VAL A 341 -28.14 -3.16 1.32
N ARG A 342 -28.22 -4.19 2.17
CA ARG A 342 -28.98 -4.16 3.42
C ARG A 342 -28.37 -3.22 4.45
N ASP A 343 -27.05 -3.25 4.62
CA ASP A 343 -26.31 -2.35 5.52
C ASP A 343 -26.44 -0.89 5.10
N ILE A 344 -26.40 -0.62 3.79
CA ILE A 344 -26.64 0.73 3.24
C ILE A 344 -28.09 1.17 3.53
N ARG A 345 -29.07 0.28 3.42
CA ARG A 345 -30.48 0.57 3.72
C ARG A 345 -30.69 0.85 5.22
N GLU A 346 -30.03 0.12 6.11
CA GLU A 346 -30.12 0.30 7.57
C GLU A 346 -29.40 1.59 8.03
N CYS A 347 -28.25 1.92 7.43
CA CYS A 347 -27.57 3.20 7.66
C CYS A 347 -28.43 4.40 7.26
N LEU A 348 -29.18 4.29 6.16
CA LEU A 348 -30.11 5.34 5.71
C LEU A 348 -31.33 5.48 6.64
N GLN A 349 -31.77 4.41 7.30
CA GLN A 349 -32.86 4.47 8.29
C GLN A 349 -32.41 5.06 9.64
N ARG A 350 -31.17 4.82 10.09
CA ARG A 350 -30.62 5.40 11.33
C ARG A 350 -30.38 6.91 11.25
N LEU A 351 -30.14 7.44 10.05
CA LEU A 351 -30.04 8.87 9.79
C LEU A 351 -31.41 9.59 9.84
N ALA A 352 -32.51 8.85 9.90
CA ALA A 352 -33.89 9.39 9.89
C ALA A 352 -34.55 9.49 11.29
N SER A 353 -33.82 9.25 12.39
CA SER A 353 -34.38 9.30 13.76
C SER A 353 -33.91 10.57 14.52
N PRO A 354 -34.79 11.31 15.22
CA PRO A 354 -34.40 12.52 15.96
C PRO A 354 -33.76 12.22 17.34
N PRO A 355 -32.90 13.11 17.88
CA PRO A 355 -32.21 12.90 19.18
C PRO A 355 -33.10 13.26 20.39
N PRO A 356 -32.78 12.77 21.61
CA PRO A 356 -33.54 13.07 22.83
C PRO A 356 -33.23 14.48 23.38
N PRO A 357 -34.12 15.09 24.18
CA PRO A 357 -33.95 16.45 24.67
C PRO A 357 -33.04 16.51 25.91
N THR A 358 -32.24 17.58 26.03
CA THR A 358 -31.45 17.92 27.24
C THR A 358 -31.91 19.25 27.87
N PRO A 359 -31.81 19.39 29.21
CA PRO A 359 -32.50 20.42 29.98
C PRO A 359 -31.79 21.78 30.00
N SER A 360 -32.57 22.80 30.39
CA SER A 360 -32.30 24.24 30.32
C SER A 360 -31.68 24.84 31.60
N SER A 361 -31.06 26.02 31.40
CA SER A 361 -30.90 27.18 32.33
C SER A 361 -29.42 27.57 32.68
N PRO A 362 -29.15 28.78 33.23
CA PRO A 362 -28.76 29.95 32.43
C PRO A 362 -27.54 30.74 32.99
N GLY A 363 -27.03 31.72 32.22
CA GLY A 363 -26.65 33.00 32.81
C GLY A 363 -25.18 33.48 32.72
N ALA A 364 -25.09 34.76 32.35
CA ALA A 364 -24.10 35.77 32.74
C ALA A 364 -22.70 35.78 32.10
N ARG A 365 -22.58 36.64 31.07
CA ARG A 365 -21.34 37.36 30.74
C ARG A 365 -20.90 38.24 31.92
N ARG A 366 -19.60 38.24 32.24
CA ARG A 366 -18.86 39.44 32.69
C ARG A 366 -17.51 39.56 31.99
N ARG A 367 -17.22 40.80 31.62
CA ARG A 367 -16.04 41.34 30.93
C ARG A 367 -15.05 41.82 31.99
N LEU A 368 -13.75 41.52 31.87
CA LEU A 368 -12.67 42.34 32.43
C LEU A 368 -11.44 42.32 31.51
N THR A 369 -10.91 43.52 31.30
CA THR A 369 -9.76 43.96 30.52
C THR A 369 -8.46 43.86 31.31
N PHE A 370 -7.30 43.74 30.65
CA PHE A 370 -6.00 44.11 31.23
C PHE A 370 -5.12 44.79 30.18
N GLY A 371 -4.46 45.88 30.59
CA GLY A 371 -3.58 46.73 29.79
C GLY A 371 -2.08 46.42 29.93
N ASP A 372 -1.30 47.16 29.15
CA ASP A 372 0.17 47.20 28.99
C ASP A 372 0.92 47.45 30.32
N THR A 373 2.19 47.09 30.60
CA THR A 373 3.52 47.19 29.92
C THR A 373 4.61 46.61 30.90
N PRO A 374 5.96 46.70 30.74
CA PRO A 374 6.92 46.14 29.74
C PRO A 374 8.26 45.52 30.34
N GLY A 375 9.14 44.94 29.49
CA GLY A 375 10.60 44.67 29.72
C GLY A 375 10.96 43.41 30.54
N ASP A 376 12.04 42.64 30.36
CA ASP A 376 13.33 42.78 29.64
C ASP A 376 13.99 41.35 29.54
N PRO A 377 14.99 41.09 28.67
CA PRO A 377 15.49 39.77 28.29
C PRO A 377 16.72 39.34 29.10
N THR A 378 16.81 38.05 29.45
CA THR A 378 18.10 37.38 29.63
C THR A 378 17.91 35.87 29.76
N LEU A 379 18.53 35.12 28.84
CA LEU A 379 18.83 33.70 29.01
C LEU A 379 20.18 33.58 29.73
N PRO A 380 20.40 32.48 30.46
CA PRO A 380 21.60 31.70 30.24
C PRO A 380 21.26 30.26 29.84
N ALA A 381 22.04 29.71 28.92
CA ALA A 381 21.96 28.31 28.51
C ALA A 381 22.54 27.40 29.60
N PRO A 382 22.01 26.18 29.83
CA PRO A 382 22.72 25.15 30.57
C PRO A 382 23.42 24.16 29.62
N ASP A 383 24.69 23.90 29.93
CA ASP A 383 25.59 22.89 29.37
C ASP A 383 25.23 21.45 29.81
N PRO A 384 25.80 20.40 29.19
CA PRO A 384 25.21 19.06 29.12
C PRO A 384 25.57 18.18 30.33
N VAL A 385 24.56 17.60 30.98
CA VAL A 385 24.74 16.58 32.04
C VAL A 385 24.08 15.26 31.65
N ALA A 386 24.81 14.17 31.86
CA ALA A 386 24.48 12.78 31.54
C ALA A 386 23.29 12.21 32.36
N PRO A 387 22.68 11.09 31.91
CA PRO A 387 21.27 10.80 32.15
C PRO A 387 21.03 9.83 33.33
N CYS A 388 20.30 10.28 34.35
CA CYS A 388 19.47 9.42 35.18
C CYS A 388 18.53 10.28 36.03
N ALA A 389 17.21 10.23 35.78
CA ALA A 389 16.13 10.36 36.77
C ALA A 389 14.79 10.66 36.08
N VAL A 390 13.81 9.79 36.33
CA VAL A 390 12.36 10.01 36.43
C VAL A 390 11.73 11.04 35.47
N THR A 391 10.82 10.58 34.60
CA THR A 391 9.94 11.50 33.88
C THR A 391 8.99 12.17 34.88
N PRO A 392 8.87 13.51 34.86
CA PRO A 392 8.00 14.21 35.80
C PRO A 392 6.54 13.80 35.63
N ASP A 393 5.80 13.80 36.73
CA ASP A 393 4.38 13.43 36.76
C ASP A 393 3.56 14.27 35.79
N VAL A 394 2.64 13.61 35.10
CA VAL A 394 1.76 14.25 34.11
C VAL A 394 0.36 14.39 34.65
N ALA A 395 -0.33 15.47 34.30
CA ALA A 395 -1.76 15.64 34.56
C ALA A 395 -2.57 14.54 33.85
N VAL A 396 -2.91 13.48 34.59
CA VAL A 396 -3.71 12.35 34.11
C VAL A 396 -5.17 12.78 33.97
N ARG A 397 -5.78 12.58 32.80
CA ARG A 397 -7.21 12.87 32.58
C ARG A 397 -8.08 11.92 33.41
N ALA A 398 -9.20 12.43 33.92
CA ALA A 398 -10.21 11.57 34.52
C ALA A 398 -10.88 10.71 33.44
N LEU A 399 -11.10 9.42 33.72
CA LEU A 399 -11.87 8.53 32.86
C LEU A 399 -13.29 8.39 33.45
N PRO A 400 -14.33 8.94 32.78
CA PRO A 400 -15.71 8.77 33.25
C PRO A 400 -16.14 7.31 33.18
N ALA A 401 -16.95 6.87 34.15
CA ALA A 401 -17.39 5.47 34.28
C ALA A 401 -18.11 4.94 33.02
N GLU A 402 -18.91 5.78 32.36
CA GLU A 402 -19.59 5.42 31.11
C GLU A 402 -18.60 5.10 29.97
N ARG A 403 -17.51 5.86 29.89
CA ARG A 403 -16.48 5.68 28.86
C ARG A 403 -15.60 4.48 29.15
N GLU A 404 -15.35 4.21 30.42
CA GLU A 404 -14.67 3.01 30.88
C GLU A 404 -15.46 1.74 30.52
N GLU A 405 -16.78 1.76 30.71
CA GLU A 405 -17.68 0.66 30.35
C GLU A 405 -17.75 0.46 28.82
N GLU A 406 -17.77 1.56 28.04
CA GLU A 406 -17.69 1.51 26.58
C GLU A 406 -16.40 0.79 26.11
N PHE A 407 -15.25 1.14 26.70
CA PHE A 407 -13.98 0.48 26.38
C PHE A 407 -13.97 -0.99 26.75
N PHE A 408 -14.55 -1.35 27.90
CA PHE A 408 -14.62 -2.74 28.33
C PHE A 408 -15.46 -3.58 27.35
N ARG A 409 -16.63 -3.06 26.94
CA ARG A 409 -17.53 -3.70 25.96
C ARG A 409 -16.87 -3.87 24.59
N LEU A 410 -16.23 -2.82 24.07
CA LEU A 410 -15.57 -2.84 22.76
C LEU A 410 -14.33 -3.74 22.71
N CYS A 411 -13.64 -3.91 23.84
CA CYS A 411 -12.42 -4.70 23.91
C CYS A 411 -12.66 -6.21 24.11
N GLN A 412 -13.93 -6.66 24.15
CA GLN A 412 -14.33 -8.07 24.18
C GLN A 412 -13.50 -8.92 25.18
N THR A 413 -13.36 -8.45 26.42
CA THR A 413 -12.62 -9.14 27.51
C THR A 413 -11.09 -9.31 27.34
N ARG A 414 -10.46 -8.57 26.42
CA ARG A 414 -8.99 -8.59 26.27
C ARG A 414 -8.27 -7.53 27.12
N PRO A 415 -7.40 -7.93 28.08
CA PRO A 415 -6.76 -6.98 29.00
C PRO A 415 -5.74 -6.08 28.30
N ASP A 416 -5.03 -6.56 27.26
CA ASP A 416 -4.03 -5.77 26.54
C ASP A 416 -4.64 -4.63 25.73
N THR A 417 -5.74 -4.91 25.03
CA THR A 417 -6.48 -3.91 24.22
C THR A 417 -7.18 -2.90 25.13
N TYR A 418 -7.79 -3.37 26.22
CA TYR A 418 -8.42 -2.53 27.22
C TYR A 418 -7.43 -1.57 27.88
N ALA A 419 -6.28 -2.09 28.35
CA ALA A 419 -5.22 -1.28 28.96
C ALA A 419 -4.69 -0.20 28.01
N ALA A 420 -4.56 -0.51 26.72
CA ALA A 420 -4.15 0.47 25.73
C ALA A 420 -5.20 1.57 25.54
N SER A 421 -6.49 1.23 25.48
CA SER A 421 -7.58 2.21 25.37
C SER A 421 -7.65 3.14 26.59
N VAL A 422 -7.53 2.57 27.80
CA VAL A 422 -7.45 3.31 29.07
C VAL A 422 -6.24 4.23 29.09
N PHE A 423 -5.04 3.72 28.82
CA PHE A 423 -3.82 4.52 28.71
C PHE A 423 -3.97 5.70 27.75
N MET A 424 -4.60 5.46 26.59
CA MET A 424 -4.82 6.49 25.59
C MET A 424 -5.87 7.54 25.99
N ALA A 425 -6.77 7.24 26.92
CA ALA A 425 -7.78 8.17 27.42
C ALA A 425 -7.27 8.97 28.63
N LEU A 426 -6.46 8.33 29.47
CA LEU A 426 -5.80 8.93 30.63
C LEU A 426 -4.70 9.93 30.21
N THR A 427 -4.03 9.71 29.07
CA THR A 427 -2.91 10.54 28.63
C THR A 427 -3.39 11.76 27.81
N PRO A 428 -3.10 13.01 28.23
CA PRO A 428 -3.38 14.18 27.41
C PRO A 428 -2.69 14.11 26.04
N PHE A 429 -3.40 14.52 24.98
CA PHE A 429 -2.91 14.38 23.61
C PHE A 429 -1.57 15.10 23.36
N GLN A 430 -1.40 16.32 23.90
CA GLN A 430 -0.16 17.09 23.73
C GLN A 430 1.04 16.38 24.38
N VAL A 431 0.84 15.81 25.56
CA VAL A 431 1.88 15.08 26.29
C VAL A 431 2.23 13.77 25.56
N TYR A 432 1.21 13.04 25.08
CA TYR A 432 1.40 11.84 24.29
C TYR A 432 2.23 12.09 23.01
N LYS A 433 2.03 13.25 22.35
CA LYS A 433 2.77 13.62 21.15
C LYS A 433 4.26 13.83 21.41
N CYS A 434 4.61 14.40 22.57
CA CYS A 434 6.00 14.62 23.00
C CYS A 434 6.74 13.31 23.33
N TRP A 435 6.02 12.23 23.60
CA TRP A 435 6.60 10.92 23.96
C TRP A 435 6.90 9.99 22.79
N GLY A 436 6.43 10.34 21.59
CA GLY A 436 6.61 9.53 20.39
C GLY A 436 8.08 9.21 20.14
N LYS A 437 8.42 7.91 20.16
CA LYS A 437 9.77 7.32 19.94
C LYS A 437 10.79 7.49 21.08
N ASN A 438 10.55 8.40 22.03
CA ASN A 438 11.50 8.73 23.10
C ASN A 438 11.16 8.12 24.47
N VAL A 439 9.94 7.61 24.64
CA VAL A 439 9.46 7.01 25.90
C VAL A 439 9.01 5.56 25.67
N ASN A 440 9.22 4.68 26.65
CA ASN A 440 8.62 3.35 26.71
C ASN A 440 8.23 2.99 28.15
N TRP A 441 7.53 1.87 28.33
CA TRP A 441 7.02 1.45 29.63
C TRP A 441 8.09 1.38 30.74
N SER A 442 9.28 0.84 30.44
CA SER A 442 10.32 0.52 31.43
C SER A 442 11.57 1.40 31.40
N GLY A 443 11.67 2.38 30.49
CA GLY A 443 12.87 3.21 30.31
C GLY A 443 14.07 2.47 29.68
N THR A 444 13.84 1.37 28.95
CA THR A 444 14.92 0.54 28.39
C THR A 444 15.36 1.03 27.00
N ASN A 445 16.57 0.66 26.56
CA ASN A 445 17.14 1.02 25.25
C ASN A 445 17.36 2.53 25.04
N GLY A 446 17.84 3.24 26.06
CA GLY A 446 18.16 4.68 25.98
C GLY A 446 16.93 5.57 25.83
N LYS A 447 15.76 5.10 26.28
CA LYS A 447 14.49 5.84 26.28
C LYS A 447 14.08 6.20 27.69
N TRP A 448 13.29 7.24 27.82
CA TRP A 448 12.72 7.63 29.11
C TRP A 448 11.62 6.65 29.53
N PRO A 449 11.50 6.30 30.83
CA PRO A 449 10.38 5.52 31.33
C PRO A 449 9.09 6.33 31.28
N LEU A 450 7.94 5.66 31.15
CA LEU A 450 6.65 6.31 31.39
C LEU A 450 6.59 6.86 32.82
N PRO A 451 5.87 7.97 33.08
CA PRO A 451 5.64 8.46 34.43
C PRO A 451 4.93 7.42 35.30
N ASP A 452 5.32 7.31 36.56
CA ASP A 452 4.83 6.26 37.44
C ASP A 452 3.36 6.47 37.83
N ASN A 453 2.92 7.72 37.97
CA ASN A 453 1.52 8.06 38.23
C ASN A 453 0.57 7.54 37.12
N LEU A 454 1.02 7.53 35.86
CA LEU A 454 0.24 7.01 34.74
C LEU A 454 0.25 5.48 34.70
N LYS A 455 1.40 4.85 35.02
CA LYS A 455 1.48 3.38 35.11
C LYS A 455 0.55 2.85 36.19
N GLU A 456 0.54 3.50 37.35
CA GLU A 456 -0.31 3.13 38.48
C GLU A 456 -1.80 3.23 38.13
N ARG A 457 -2.21 4.32 37.49
CA ARG A 457 -3.62 4.51 37.07
C ARG A 457 -4.07 3.48 36.03
N VAL A 458 -3.22 3.15 35.05
CA VAL A 458 -3.50 2.07 34.10
C VAL A 458 -3.57 0.72 34.82
N HIS A 459 -2.67 0.47 35.77
CA HIS A 459 -2.66 -0.76 36.56
C HIS A 459 -3.92 -0.92 37.40
N GLN A 460 -4.41 0.16 38.03
CA GLN A 460 -5.64 0.18 38.82
C GLN A 460 -6.86 -0.20 37.97
N HIS A 461 -7.09 0.47 36.84
CA HIS A 461 -8.25 0.16 35.97
C HIS A 461 -8.21 -1.26 35.40
N VAL A 462 -7.01 -1.73 35.01
CA VAL A 462 -6.85 -3.09 34.49
C VAL A 462 -7.09 -4.13 35.58
N SER A 463 -6.58 -3.92 36.79
CA SER A 463 -6.74 -4.86 37.91
C SER A 463 -8.18 -4.90 38.43
N GLN A 464 -8.92 -3.78 38.37
CA GLN A 464 -10.34 -3.73 38.73
C GLN A 464 -11.21 -4.59 37.81
N ARG A 465 -10.91 -4.62 36.50
CA ARG A 465 -11.66 -5.43 35.52
C ARG A 465 -11.11 -6.85 35.34
N PHE A 466 -9.83 -7.06 35.64
CA PHE A 466 -9.13 -8.33 35.48
C PHE A 466 -8.28 -8.64 36.73
N PRO A 467 -8.88 -9.16 37.81
CA PRO A 467 -8.23 -9.27 39.12
C PRO A 467 -7.09 -10.32 39.20
N ASN A 468 -6.94 -11.20 38.20
CA ASN A 468 -5.99 -12.33 38.24
C ASN A 468 -5.14 -12.45 36.96
N LEU A 469 -4.48 -11.36 36.54
CA LEU A 469 -3.60 -11.39 35.36
C LEU A 469 -2.25 -12.02 35.67
N SER A 470 -1.83 -12.98 34.84
CA SER A 470 -0.50 -13.60 34.92
C SER A 470 0.61 -12.65 34.47
N GLY A 471 1.86 -12.95 34.85
CA GLY A 471 3.03 -12.15 34.44
C GLY A 471 3.17 -12.00 32.92
N ASP A 472 2.84 -13.05 32.15
CA ASP A 472 2.82 -13.01 30.68
C ASP A 472 1.73 -12.08 30.13
N GLN A 473 0.55 -12.06 30.76
CA GLN A 473 -0.53 -11.15 30.37
C GLN A 473 -0.18 -9.69 30.65
N TRP A 474 0.47 -9.42 31.80
CA TRP A 474 1.02 -8.09 32.07
C TRP A 474 2.12 -7.71 31.08
N GLN A 475 2.94 -8.65 30.64
CA GLN A 475 3.93 -8.39 29.61
C GLN A 475 3.27 -8.04 28.26
N LYS A 476 2.17 -8.70 27.90
CA LYS A 476 1.36 -8.37 26.71
C LYS A 476 0.75 -6.97 26.81
N VAL A 477 0.24 -6.57 27.98
CA VAL A 477 -0.25 -5.21 28.25
C VAL A 477 0.84 -4.17 28.01
N ARG A 478 2.03 -4.36 28.59
CA ARG A 478 3.18 -3.46 28.42
C ARG A 478 3.61 -3.36 26.96
N ASN A 479 3.67 -4.49 26.26
CA ASN A 479 4.02 -4.54 24.84
C ASN A 479 3.02 -3.78 23.97
N ARG A 480 1.72 -3.89 24.26
CA ARG A 480 0.67 -3.17 23.54
C ARG A 480 0.76 -1.66 23.74
N ILE A 481 1.04 -1.19 24.95
CA ILE A 481 1.23 0.24 25.23
C ILE A 481 2.50 0.76 24.51
N ASN A 482 3.59 0.00 24.53
CA ASN A 482 4.79 0.31 23.77
C ASN A 482 4.57 0.33 22.24
N GLU A 483 3.66 -0.49 21.72
CA GLU A 483 3.26 -0.46 20.31
C GLU A 483 2.53 0.85 19.97
N ARG A 484 1.63 1.32 20.85
CA ARG A 484 0.97 2.63 20.69
C ARG A 484 1.99 3.76 20.68
N LEU A 485 2.92 3.80 21.63
CA LEU A 485 3.99 4.81 21.71
C LEU A 485 4.94 4.81 20.49
N ARG A 486 5.08 3.68 19.79
CA ARG A 486 5.86 3.58 18.53
C ARG A 486 5.14 4.21 17.33
N SER A 487 3.82 4.31 17.39
CA SER A 487 2.95 4.86 16.33
C SER A 487 2.12 6.03 16.87
N PRO A 488 2.72 7.22 17.09
CA PRO A 488 2.02 8.36 17.67
C PRO A 488 0.84 8.82 16.80
N ARG A 489 -0.23 9.27 17.46
CA ARG A 489 -1.47 9.75 16.84
C ARG A 489 -1.19 11.01 16.02
N LYS A 490 -1.85 11.15 14.86
CA LYS A 490 -1.76 12.34 14.01
C LYS A 490 -2.81 13.41 14.35
N ALA A 491 -3.89 13.02 15.04
CA ALA A 491 -5.01 13.88 15.41
C ALA A 491 -5.53 13.53 16.82
N ASP A 492 -6.10 14.52 17.50
CA ASP A 492 -6.68 14.38 18.83
C ASP A 492 -8.09 13.76 18.73
N PRO A 493 -8.40 12.69 19.49
CA PRO A 493 -9.71 12.05 19.48
C PRO A 493 -10.87 13.00 19.83
N GLU A 494 -10.63 14.04 20.63
CA GLU A 494 -11.67 15.03 20.97
C GLU A 494 -11.96 15.94 19.76
N THR A 495 -10.96 16.27 18.96
CA THR A 495 -11.13 17.05 17.71
C THR A 495 -11.76 16.22 16.59
N GLN A 496 -11.52 14.90 16.56
CA GLN A 496 -12.21 13.97 15.65
C GLN A 496 -13.71 13.82 15.98
N ARG A 497 -14.09 13.82 17.27
CA ARG A 497 -15.51 13.81 17.68
C ARG A 497 -16.18 15.18 17.46
N ALA A 498 -15.43 16.27 17.56
CA ALA A 498 -15.92 17.62 17.27
C ALA A 498 -16.01 17.95 15.77
N GLY A 499 -15.74 17.00 14.87
CA GLY A 499 -15.94 17.19 13.42
C GLY A 499 -14.97 18.19 12.76
N PHE A 500 -13.94 18.66 13.44
CA PHE A 500 -12.95 19.58 12.86
C PHE A 500 -11.72 18.80 12.42
N SER A 501 -11.72 18.36 11.16
CA SER A 501 -10.51 17.96 10.45
C SER A 501 -10.31 18.94 9.29
N ARG A 502 -9.26 19.78 9.36
CA ARG A 502 -8.74 20.54 8.21
C ARG A 502 -7.99 19.63 7.25
#